data_AF-A0A7K5V7M1-F1
#
_entry.id   AF-A0A7K5V7M1-F1
#
_cell.length_a   1.000
_cell.length_b   1.000
_cell.length_c   1.000
_cell.angle_alpha   90.00
_cell.angle_beta   90.00
_cell.angle_gamma   90.00
#
_symmetry.space_group_name_H-M   'P 1'
#
loop_
_entity.id
_entity.type
_entity.pdbx_description
1 polymer ?
#
loop_
_entity_poly.entity_id
_entity_poly.type
_entity_poly.pdbx_seq_one_letter_code
_entity_poly.pdbx_strand_id
1 'polypeptide(L)'
;GFRAPTMSPPQKPSDPPGDPPGTPPLAPVLQLLQNQLEEKDALIRHLESDWERSRAQREREERLLVTAWYNMGLALQQQEGTTPRGLPSGAQSFLAQQRLATVARRARTPHGRAPSS
;
A
#
# COMPACT_ATOMS: atom_id res chain seq x y z
N GLY A 1 -83.41 -27.20 -68.29
CA GLY A 1 -82.46 -26.34 -67.56
C GLY A 1 -81.67 -27.20 -66.61
N PHE A 2 -80.35 -27.13 -66.68
CA PHE A 2 -79.44 -27.60 -65.63
C PHE A 2 -78.22 -26.67 -65.65
N ARG A 3 -77.92 -26.12 -64.48
CA ARG A 3 -77.02 -24.99 -64.24
C ARG A 3 -75.58 -25.52 -64.09
N ALA A 4 -74.63 -24.95 -64.80
CA ALA A 4 -73.21 -25.24 -64.60
C ALA A 4 -72.76 -24.79 -63.20
N PRO A 5 -71.87 -25.52 -62.50
CA PRO A 5 -71.27 -25.03 -61.27
C PRO A 5 -70.16 -24.04 -61.62
N THR A 6 -70.33 -22.77 -61.22
CA THR A 6 -69.27 -21.77 -61.24
C THR A 6 -68.29 -22.08 -60.11
N MET A 7 -67.07 -22.55 -60.42
CA MET A 7 -66.00 -22.62 -59.43
C MET A 7 -65.41 -21.22 -59.23
N SER A 8 -65.69 -20.61 -58.07
CA SER A 8 -64.96 -19.44 -57.61
C SER A 8 -63.56 -19.86 -57.14
N PRO A 9 -62.49 -19.13 -57.49
CA PRO A 9 -61.17 -19.36 -56.91
C PRO A 9 -60.99 -18.47 -55.65
N PRO A 10 -60.61 -19.05 -54.51
CA PRO A 10 -59.80 -18.31 -53.54
C PRO A 10 -58.69 -19.21 -52.98
N GLN A 11 -57.51 -18.77 -52.57
CA GLN A 11 -56.90 -17.46 -52.39
C GLN A 11 -55.37 -17.75 -52.39
N LYS A 12 -54.57 -16.82 -52.93
CA LYS A 12 -53.10 -16.85 -52.80
C LYS A 12 -52.73 -16.93 -51.30
N PRO A 13 -51.79 -17.78 -50.87
CA PRO A 13 -51.36 -17.79 -49.48
C PRO A 13 -50.81 -16.41 -49.15
N SER A 14 -51.43 -15.79 -48.17
CA SER A 14 -51.03 -14.52 -47.58
C SER A 14 -49.55 -14.58 -47.23
N ASP A 15 -48.80 -13.56 -47.64
CA ASP A 15 -47.42 -13.33 -47.20
C ASP A 15 -47.33 -13.48 -45.66
N PRO A 16 -46.21 -13.99 -45.11
CA PRO A 16 -46.06 -14.13 -43.67
C PRO A 16 -46.27 -12.77 -43.01
N PRO A 17 -46.91 -12.70 -41.82
CA PRO A 17 -47.14 -11.44 -41.16
C PRO A 17 -45.77 -10.82 -40.88
N GLY A 18 -45.51 -9.68 -41.52
CA GLY A 18 -44.31 -8.89 -41.26
C GLY A 18 -44.19 -8.60 -39.77
N ASP A 19 -42.95 -8.66 -39.28
CA ASP A 19 -42.60 -8.27 -37.92
C ASP A 19 -43.25 -6.92 -37.57
N PRO A 20 -43.74 -6.74 -36.33
CA PRO A 20 -44.49 -5.54 -35.96
C PRO A 20 -43.63 -4.28 -36.12
N PRO A 21 -44.14 -3.21 -36.76
CA PRO A 21 -43.41 -1.97 -36.92
C PRO A 21 -43.38 -1.24 -35.58
N GLY A 22 -42.24 -1.26 -34.90
CA GLY A 22 -42.05 -0.49 -33.67
C GLY A 22 -41.07 -1.06 -32.65
N THR A 23 -40.54 -2.28 -32.83
CA THR A 23 -39.41 -2.71 -32.00
C THR A 23 -38.16 -1.93 -32.40
N PRO A 24 -37.58 -1.10 -31.51
CA PRO A 24 -36.26 -0.53 -31.76
C PRO A 24 -35.28 -1.68 -32.01
N PRO A 25 -34.27 -1.51 -32.88
CA PRO A 25 -33.35 -2.60 -33.19
C PRO A 25 -32.66 -3.01 -31.89
N LEU A 26 -33.07 -4.17 -31.36
CA LEU A 26 -32.60 -4.72 -30.09
C LEU A 26 -31.11 -5.10 -30.18
N ALA A 27 -30.65 -5.42 -31.39
CA ALA A 27 -29.29 -5.83 -31.68
C ALA A 27 -28.22 -4.77 -31.28
N PRO A 28 -28.31 -3.49 -31.70
CA PRO A 28 -27.42 -2.43 -31.22
C PRO A 28 -27.34 -2.29 -29.70
N VAL A 29 -28.47 -2.38 -29.00
CA VAL A 29 -28.51 -2.27 -27.54
C VAL A 29 -27.84 -3.48 -26.88
N LEU A 30 -28.09 -4.68 -27.41
CA LEU A 30 -27.43 -5.90 -26.94
C LEU A 30 -25.92 -5.88 -27.18
N GLN A 31 -25.48 -5.37 -28.32
CA GLN A 31 -24.05 -5.19 -28.62
C GLN A 31 -23.41 -4.18 -27.66
N LEU A 32 -24.08 -3.07 -27.38
CA LEU A 32 -23.60 -2.10 -26.39
C LEU A 32 -23.48 -2.71 -25.00
N LEU A 33 -24.47 -3.49 -24.56
CA LEU A 33 -24.47 -4.16 -23.26
C LEU A 33 -23.37 -5.22 -23.16
N GLN A 34 -23.12 -5.98 -24.24
CA GLN A 34 -22.01 -6.92 -24.30
C GLN A 34 -20.67 -6.21 -24.14
N ASN A 35 -20.45 -5.13 -24.89
CA ASN A 35 -19.23 -4.34 -24.77
C ASN A 35 -19.07 -3.74 -23.36
N GLN A 36 -20.15 -3.25 -22.76
CA GLN A 36 -20.12 -2.76 -21.38
C GLN A 36 -19.74 -3.86 -20.38
N LEU A 37 -20.26 -5.08 -20.56
CA LEU A 37 -19.92 -6.22 -19.71
C LEU A 37 -18.44 -6.57 -19.85
N GLU A 38 -17.93 -6.66 -21.08
CA GLU A 38 -16.52 -6.95 -21.35
C GLU A 38 -15.58 -5.89 -20.74
N GLU A 39 -15.94 -4.61 -20.86
CA GLU A 39 -15.19 -3.51 -20.25
C GLU A 39 -15.19 -3.60 -18.71
N LYS A 40 -16.35 -3.91 -18.09
CA LYS A 40 -16.42 -4.12 -16.63
C LYS A 40 -15.60 -5.33 -16.20
N ASP A 41 -15.66 -6.45 -16.93
CA ASP A 41 -14.89 -7.65 -16.63
C ASP A 41 -13.37 -7.43 -16.78
N ALA A 42 -12.96 -6.62 -17.75
CA ALA A 42 -11.57 -6.19 -17.87
C ALA A 42 -11.14 -5.32 -16.69
N LEU A 43 -12.00 -4.37 -16.26
CA LEU A 43 -11.73 -3.52 -15.11
C LEU A 43 -11.65 -4.32 -13.80
N ILE A 44 -12.55 -5.29 -13.59
CA ILE A 44 -12.54 -6.16 -12.41
C ILE A 44 -11.21 -6.90 -12.34
N ARG A 45 -10.80 -7.57 -13.42
CA ARG A 45 -9.51 -8.29 -13.46
C ARG A 45 -8.31 -7.39 -13.21
N HIS A 46 -8.33 -6.17 -13.73
CA HIS A 46 -7.27 -5.20 -13.48
C HIS A 46 -7.19 -4.82 -12.00
N LEU A 47 -8.33 -4.51 -11.38
CA LEU A 47 -8.40 -4.15 -9.97
C LEU A 47 -8.01 -5.30 -9.04
N GLU A 48 -8.40 -6.53 -9.38
CA GLU A 48 -7.98 -7.73 -8.65
C GLU A 48 -6.45 -7.91 -8.70
N SER A 49 -5.85 -7.80 -9.89
CA SER A 49 -4.39 -7.84 -10.06
C SER A 49 -3.69 -6.75 -9.27
N ASP A 50 -4.18 -5.51 -9.32
CA ASP A 50 -3.59 -4.40 -8.57
C ASP A 50 -3.70 -4.57 -7.07
N TRP A 51 -4.82 -5.13 -6.59
CA TRP A 51 -5.00 -5.45 -5.18
C TRP A 51 -4.02 -6.53 -4.73
N GLU A 52 -3.84 -7.61 -5.52
CA GLU A 52 -2.88 -8.66 -5.22
C GLU A 52 -1.44 -8.14 -5.19
N ARG A 53 -1.06 -7.29 -6.16
CA ARG A 53 0.25 -6.62 -6.20
C ARG A 53 0.47 -5.75 -4.96
N SER A 54 -0.52 -4.94 -4.60
CA SER A 54 -0.46 -4.05 -3.44
C SER A 54 -0.32 -4.83 -2.14
N ARG A 55 -1.03 -5.96 -2.02
CA ARG A 55 -0.93 -6.88 -0.89
C ARG A 55 0.47 -7.50 -0.79
N ALA A 56 0.99 -8.04 -1.90
CA ALA A 56 2.32 -8.63 -1.94
C ALA A 56 3.43 -7.62 -1.62
N GLN A 57 3.28 -6.37 -2.07
CA GLN A 57 4.20 -5.29 -1.72
C GLN A 57 4.18 -5.00 -0.22
N ARG A 58 3.00 -4.88 0.39
CA ARG A 58 2.87 -4.64 1.83
C ARG A 58 3.51 -5.74 2.65
N GLU A 59 3.27 -7.01 2.30
CA GLU A 59 3.90 -8.14 2.99
C GLU A 59 5.43 -8.12 2.88
N ARG A 60 5.96 -7.71 1.71
CA ARG A 60 7.40 -7.53 1.53
C ARG A 60 7.95 -6.40 2.39
N GLU A 61 7.26 -5.27 2.45
CA GLU A 61 7.63 -4.13 3.29
C GLU A 61 7.62 -4.50 4.78
N GLU A 62 6.60 -5.22 5.25
CA GLU A 62 6.53 -5.72 6.63
C GLU A 62 7.73 -6.61 6.99
N ARG A 63 8.11 -7.53 6.10
CA ARG A 63 9.31 -8.37 6.30
C ARG A 63 10.60 -7.55 6.39
N LEU A 64 10.72 -6.52 5.55
CA LEU A 64 11.88 -5.62 5.59
C LEU A 64 11.89 -4.79 6.88
N LEU A 65 10.75 -4.29 7.33
CA LEU A 65 10.63 -3.55 8.58
C LEU A 65 11.03 -4.40 9.79
N VAL A 66 10.50 -5.63 9.88
CA VAL A 66 10.85 -6.57 10.96
C VAL A 66 12.35 -6.86 10.95
N THR A 67 12.92 -7.11 9.77
CA THR A 67 14.36 -7.40 9.63
C THR A 67 15.21 -6.19 10.00
N ALA A 68 14.86 -4.99 9.52
CA ALA A 68 15.57 -3.77 9.84
C ALA A 68 15.50 -3.47 11.33
N TRP A 69 14.34 -3.66 11.97
CA TRP A 69 14.17 -3.44 13.40
C TRP A 69 15.03 -4.39 14.23
N TYR A 70 15.05 -5.68 13.91
CA TYR A 70 15.93 -6.64 14.58
C TYR A 70 17.42 -6.29 14.38
N ASN A 71 17.82 -5.96 13.15
CA ASN A 71 19.19 -5.58 12.83
C ASN A 71 19.62 -4.30 13.57
N MET A 72 18.73 -3.31 13.67
CA MET A 72 18.97 -2.08 14.45
C MET A 72 19.10 -2.39 15.94
N GLY A 73 18.23 -3.26 16.49
CA GLY A 73 18.32 -3.69 17.88
C GLY A 73 19.66 -4.38 18.19
N LEU A 74 20.11 -5.26 17.30
CA LEU A 74 21.43 -5.89 17.42
C LEU A 74 22.57 -4.86 17.30
N ALA A 75 22.48 -3.92 16.35
CA ALA A 75 23.48 -2.87 16.18
C ALA A 75 23.63 -2.00 17.44
N LEU A 76 22.52 -1.63 18.09
CA LEU A 76 22.53 -0.91 19.36
C LEU A 76 23.15 -1.74 20.49
N GLN A 77 22.77 -3.01 20.61
CA GLN A 77 23.35 -3.90 21.63
C GLN A 77 24.86 -4.09 21.41
N GLN A 78 25.29 -4.21 20.16
CA GLN A 78 26.72 -4.28 19.83
C GLN A 78 27.40 -2.96 20.13
N GLN A 79 26.78 -1.81 19.88
CA GLN A 79 27.36 -0.51 20.24
C GLN A 79 27.51 -0.34 21.76
N GLU A 80 26.56 -0.85 22.55
CA GLU A 80 26.66 -0.87 24.02
C GLU A 80 27.71 -1.91 24.50
N GLY A 81 27.80 -3.08 23.86
CA GLY A 81 28.75 -4.15 24.18
C GLY A 81 30.18 -3.96 23.64
N THR A 82 30.37 -3.07 22.66
CA THR A 82 31.67 -2.70 22.06
C THR A 82 32.18 -1.34 22.49
N THR A 83 31.49 -0.64 23.40
CA THR A 83 32.23 0.24 24.31
C THR A 83 33.09 -0.67 25.18
N PRO A 84 34.43 -0.55 25.18
CA PRO A 84 35.25 -1.34 26.08
C PRO A 84 34.88 -0.94 27.50
N ARG A 85 34.08 -1.79 28.16
CA ARG A 85 33.94 -1.84 29.62
C ARG A 85 35.25 -2.33 30.20
N GLY A 86 36.30 -1.52 30.06
CA GLY A 86 37.66 -1.92 30.35
C GLY A 86 38.68 -1.17 29.51
N LEU A 87 38.73 0.15 29.61
CA LEU A 87 40.02 0.88 29.64
C LEU A 87 39.82 2.20 30.43
N PRO A 88 40.59 2.45 31.51
CA PRO A 88 40.37 3.59 32.39
C PRO A 88 41.10 4.83 31.86
N SER A 89 40.40 5.71 31.16
CA SER A 89 40.68 7.16 31.05
C SER A 89 40.01 7.69 29.79
N GLY A 90 39.10 8.68 29.88
CA GLY A 90 38.90 9.58 28.75
C GLY A 90 37.49 10.01 28.33
N ALA A 91 36.41 9.68 29.04
CA ALA A 91 35.10 10.28 28.73
C ALA A 91 34.38 10.78 30.00
N GLN A 92 35.06 11.59 30.79
CA GLN A 92 34.38 12.43 31.78
C GLN A 92 33.61 13.52 31.01
N SER A 93 32.31 13.68 31.27
CA SER A 93 31.53 14.77 30.67
C SER A 93 32.20 16.12 30.93
N PHE A 94 31.99 17.12 30.08
CA PHE A 94 32.57 18.46 30.29
C PHE A 94 32.28 18.99 31.71
N LEU A 95 31.07 18.71 32.24
CA LEU A 95 30.71 19.02 33.62
C LEU A 95 31.53 18.24 34.66
N ALA A 96 31.80 16.95 34.42
CA ALA A 96 32.67 16.16 35.28
C ALA A 96 34.13 16.66 35.24
N GLN A 97 34.63 17.05 34.06
CA GLN A 97 35.95 17.69 33.93
C GLN A 97 35.98 19.05 34.65
N GLN A 98 34.91 19.84 34.53
CA GLN A 98 34.77 21.12 35.23
C GLN A 98 34.75 20.92 36.75
N ARG A 99 34.04 19.91 37.26
CA ARG A 99 34.05 19.54 38.68
C ARG A 99 35.46 19.21 39.15
N LEU A 100 36.18 18.35 38.43
CA LEU A 100 37.55 17.96 38.76
C LEU A 100 38.52 19.16 38.73
N ALA A 101 38.44 20.01 37.71
CA ALA A 101 39.26 21.22 37.62
C ALA A 101 38.98 22.21 38.76
N THR A 102 37.71 22.35 39.16
CA THR A 102 37.30 23.23 40.27
C THR A 102 37.78 22.68 41.61
N VAL A 103 37.65 21.36 41.83
CA VAL A 103 38.15 20.68 43.03
C VAL A 103 39.67 20.80 43.13
N ALA A 104 40.40 20.59 42.04
CA ALA A 104 41.86 20.71 42.01
C ALA A 104 42.35 22.14 42.30
N ARG A 105 41.63 23.17 41.85
CA ARG A 105 41.94 24.58 42.17
C ARG A 105 41.69 24.91 43.65
N ARG A 106 40.59 24.41 44.23
CA ARG A 106 40.30 24.57 45.67
C ARG A 106 41.26 23.78 46.57
N ALA A 107 41.77 22.65 46.09
CA ALA A 107 42.81 21.90 46.80
C ALA A 107 44.18 22.62 46.78
N ARG A 108 44.41 23.51 45.81
CA ARG A 108 45.64 24.31 45.69
C ARG A 108 45.58 25.67 46.38
N THR A 109 44.42 26.09 46.90
CA THR A 109 44.36 27.25 47.80
C THR A 109 44.75 26.79 49.20
N PRO A 110 45.93 27.16 49.73
CA PRO A 110 46.24 26.90 51.11
C PRO A 110 45.36 27.82 51.95
N HIS A 111 44.46 27.24 52.75
CA HIS A 111 43.97 27.94 53.93
C HIS A 111 45.17 28.22 54.83
N GLY A 112 45.42 29.50 55.05
CA GLY A 112 46.75 30.05 55.31
C GLY A 112 47.29 29.90 56.73
N ARG A 113 48.51 30.40 56.93
CA ARG A 113 49.05 30.96 58.18
C ARG A 113 50.34 31.72 57.82
N ALA A 114 50.55 32.97 58.22
CA ALA A 114 50.91 33.30 59.60
C ALA A 114 50.44 34.69 60.06
N PRO A 115 49.93 34.82 61.31
CA PRO A 115 50.16 36.03 62.08
C PRO A 115 51.59 35.98 62.64
N SER A 116 52.44 36.90 62.19
CA SER A 116 53.75 37.13 62.79
C SER A 116 53.82 38.56 63.32
N SER A 117 53.98 38.63 64.65
CA SER A 117 54.44 39.75 65.50
C SER A 117 53.61 41.02 65.57
#